data_AF-A0A706BPB0-F1
#
_entry.id   AF-A0A706BPB0-F1
#
_cell.length_a   1.000
_cell.length_b   1.000
_cell.length_c   1.000
_cell.angle_alpha   90.00
_cell.angle_beta   90.00
_cell.angle_gamma   90.00
#
_symmetry.space_group_name_H-M   'P 1'
#
loop_
_entity.id
_entity.type
_entity.pdbx_description
1 polymer ?
#
loop_
_entity_poly.entity_id
_entity_poly.type
_entity_poly.pdbx_seq_one_letter_code
_entity_poly.pdbx_strand_id
1 'polypeptide(L)' 'MSTSTLKRKLAEEGTSFSDIYLSARMNQAAKLLRIGNHNVNAVALKCGYDSTSYFIQCFKKYFKTTPSTFIKMANH' A
#
# COMPACT_ATOMS: atom_id res chain seq x y z
N MET A 1 -23.97 10.40 -14.04
CA MET A 1 -23.55 9.03 -13.64
C MET A 1 -23.61 8.95 -12.13
N SER A 2 -24.61 8.28 -11.56
CA SER A 2 -24.74 8.15 -10.11
C SER A 2 -23.68 7.20 -9.55
N THR A 3 -23.17 7.52 -8.36
CA THR A 3 -22.18 6.75 -7.58
C THR A 3 -22.51 5.24 -7.47
N SER A 4 -23.79 4.90 -7.58
CA SER A 4 -24.34 3.54 -7.57
C SER A 4 -23.90 2.66 -8.75
N THR A 5 -23.78 3.22 -9.97
CA THR A 5 -23.41 2.44 -11.16
C THR A 5 -21.91 2.12 -11.20
N LEU A 6 -21.08 3.06 -10.72
CA LEU A 6 -19.63 2.86 -10.61
C LEU A 6 -19.29 1.79 -9.57
N LYS A 7 -19.92 1.82 -8.39
CA LYS A 7 -19.71 0.78 -7.36
C LYS A 7 -20.07 -0.62 -7.85
N ARG A 8 -21.15 -0.76 -8.62
CA ARG A 8 -21.60 -2.06 -9.13
C ARG A 8 -20.65 -2.62 -10.19
N LYS A 9 -20.20 -1.79 -11.15
CA LYS A 9 -19.23 -2.20 -12.16
C LYS A 9 -17.87 -2.61 -11.58
N LEU A 10 -17.39 -1.91 -10.55
CA LEU A 10 -16.15 -2.31 -9.85
C LEU A 10 -16.32 -3.65 -9.11
N ALA A 11 -17.45 -3.86 -8.44
CA ALA A 11 -17.75 -5.14 -7.80
C ALA A 11 -17.85 -6.30 -8.81
N GLU A 12 -18.33 -6.04 -10.03
CA GLU A 12 -18.40 -7.02 -11.12
C GLU A 12 -17.03 -7.42 -11.69
N GLU A 13 -16.01 -6.55 -11.63
CA GLU A 13 -14.61 -6.89 -11.99
C GLU A 13 -13.82 -7.55 -10.83
N GLY A 14 -14.48 -7.85 -9.71
CA GLY A 14 -13.83 -8.47 -8.54
C GLY A 14 -12.81 -7.56 -7.84
N THR A 15 -12.82 -6.25 -8.11
CA THR A 15 -11.92 -5.28 -7.48
C THR A 15 -12.69 -4.04 -7.01
N SER A 16 -12.59 -3.70 -5.73
CA SER A 16 -13.23 -2.47 -5.22
C SER A 16 -12.34 -1.25 -5.48
N PHE A 17 -12.94 -0.05 -5.51
CA PHE A 17 -12.17 1.21 -5.55
C PHE A 17 -11.13 1.24 -4.41
N SER A 18 -11.50 0.67 -3.27
CA SER A 18 -10.62 0.50 -2.11
C SER A 18 -9.40 -0.37 -2.42
N ASP A 19 -9.52 -1.41 -3.25
CA ASP A 19 -8.41 -2.30 -3.62
C ASP A 19 -7.47 -1.63 -4.63
N ILE A 20 -8.02 -0.90 -5.60
CA ILE A 20 -7.22 -0.10 -6.54
C ILE A 20 -6.46 0.98 -5.78
N TYR A 21 -7.14 1.67 -4.86
CA TYR A 21 -6.52 2.69 -4.03
C TYR A 21 -5.45 2.11 -3.09
N LEU A 22 -5.72 0.95 -2.48
CA LEU A 22 -4.75 0.23 -1.66
C LEU A 22 -3.53 -0.20 -2.47
N SER A 23 -3.72 -0.76 -3.67
CA SER A 23 -2.62 -1.21 -4.53
C SER A 23 -1.76 -0.03 -5.00
N ALA A 24 -2.35 1.12 -5.31
CA ALA A 24 -1.61 2.35 -5.62
C ALA A 24 -0.75 2.82 -4.44
N ARG A 25 -1.34 2.87 -3.22
CA ARG A 25 -0.58 3.20 -1.99
C ARG A 25 0.56 2.22 -1.73
N MET A 26 0.30 0.92 -1.88
CA MET A 26 1.29 -0.13 -1.63
C MET A 26 2.43 -0.11 -2.65
N ASN A 27 2.14 0.16 -3.92
CA ASN A 27 3.17 0.37 -4.94
C ASN A 27 4.05 1.58 -4.63
N GLN A 28 3.45 2.69 -4.18
CA GLN A 28 4.21 3.87 -3.78
C GLN A 28 5.09 3.56 -2.55
N ALA A 29 4.56 2.84 -1.56
CA ALA A 29 5.32 2.41 -0.40
C ALA A 29 6.53 1.56 -0.81
N ALA A 30 6.33 0.55 -1.68
CA ALA A 30 7.40 -0.31 -2.16
C ALA A 30 8.49 0.47 -2.91
N LYS A 31 8.12 1.44 -3.76
CA LYS A 31 9.09 2.34 -4.42
C LYS A 31 9.91 3.13 -3.41
N LEU A 32 9.25 3.74 -2.42
CA LEU A 32 9.93 4.53 -1.38
C LEU A 32 10.87 3.68 -0.53
N LEU A 33 10.47 2.46 -0.19
CA LEU A 33 11.30 1.49 0.55
C LEU A 33 12.52 1.04 -0.28
N ARG A 34 12.35 0.86 -1.59
CA ARG A 34 13.44 0.45 -2.50
C ARG A 34 14.47 1.53 -2.77
N ILE A 35 14.07 2.80 -2.75
CA ILE A 35 15.01 3.94 -2.89
C ILE A 35 15.94 4.06 -1.65
N GLY A 36 15.65 3.34 -0.55
CA GLY A 36 16.60 3.14 0.56
C GLY A 36 16.79 4.34 1.50
N ASN A 37 16.24 5.50 1.18
CA ASN A 37 16.53 6.74 1.90
C ASN A 37 15.51 7.13 2.99
N HIS A 38 14.52 6.27 3.28
CA HIS A 38 13.40 6.60 4.16
C HIS A 38 13.14 5.50 5.20
N ASN A 39 13.04 5.89 6.47
CA ASN A 39 12.57 5.01 7.55
C ASN A 39 11.11 4.59 7.30
N VAL A 40 10.73 3.40 7.77
CA VAL A 40 9.37 2.82 7.63
C VAL A 40 8.29 3.79 8.13
N ASN A 41 8.58 4.55 9.19
CA ASN A 41 7.68 5.57 9.72
C ASN A 41 7.43 6.72 8.71
N ALA A 42 8.48 7.24 8.08
CA ALA A 42 8.36 8.28 7.06
C ALA A 42 7.62 7.78 5.81
N VAL A 43 7.83 6.51 5.43
CA VAL A 43 7.07 5.89 4.33
C VAL A 43 5.59 5.77 4.68
N ALA A 44 5.26 5.33 5.90
CA ALA A 44 3.88 5.26 6.36
C ALA A 44 3.17 6.62 6.26
N LEU A 45 3.81 7.67 6.75
CA LEU A 45 3.29 9.05 6.68
C LEU A 45 3.10 9.50 5.22
N LYS A 46 4.09 9.27 4.35
CA LYS A 46 4.00 9.61 2.91
C LYS A 46 2.89 8.84 2.18
N CYS A 47 2.57 7.63 2.63
CA CYS A 47 1.50 6.81 2.08
C CYS A 47 0.11 7.14 2.69
N GLY A 48 0.02 8.16 3.55
CA GLY A 48 -1.24 8.60 4.16
C GLY A 48 -1.71 7.72 5.32
N TYR A 49 -0.77 7.11 6.04
CA TYR A 49 -1.05 6.37 7.27
C TYR A 49 -0.62 7.18 8.49
N ASP A 50 -1.54 7.33 9.44
CA ASP A 50 -1.29 7.99 10.72
C ASP A 50 -0.48 7.10 11.67
N SER A 51 -0.78 5.79 11.67
CA SER A 51 -0.06 4.80 12.47
C SER A 51 0.85 3.94 11.61
N THR A 52 2.14 3.93 11.96
CA THR A 52 3.14 3.04 11.35
C THR A 52 2.80 1.57 11.58
N SER A 53 2.25 1.20 12.74
CA SER A 53 1.87 -0.19 13.04
C SER A 53 0.75 -0.69 12.12
N TYR A 54 -0.24 0.16 11.85
CA TYR A 54 -1.32 -0.15 10.92
C TYR A 54 -0.80 -0.28 9.48
N PHE A 55 0.09 0.63 9.06
CA PHE A 55 0.79 0.52 7.78
C PHE A 55 1.54 -0.82 7.65
N ILE A 56 2.32 -1.22 8.66
CA ILE A 56 3.06 -2.49 8.64
C ILE A 56 2.11 -3.67 8.50
N GLN A 57 0.97 -3.67 9.20
CA GLN A 57 -0.02 -4.73 9.10
C GLN A 57 -0.64 -4.81 7.70
N CYS A 58 -1.03 -3.68 7.13
CA CYS A 58 -1.54 -3.60 5.75
C CYS A 58 -0.48 -4.03 4.73
N PHE A 59 0.75 -3.54 4.85
CA PHE A 59 1.86 -3.88 3.96
C PHE A 59 2.18 -5.37 4.03
N LYS A 60 2.22 -5.95 5.23
CA LYS A 60 2.41 -7.40 5.43
C LYS A 60 1.26 -8.20 4.86
N LYS A 61 0.02 -7.72 4.94
CA LYS A 61 -1.13 -8.39 4.32
C LYS A 61 -1.02 -8.40 2.79
N TYR A 62 -0.56 -7.31 2.20
CA TYR A 62 -0.44 -7.12 0.75
C TYR A 62 0.78 -7.83 0.15
N PHE A 63 1.97 -7.60 0.68
CA PHE A 63 3.25 -8.15 0.17
C PHE A 63 3.70 -9.44 0.87
N LYS A 64 2.93 -9.95 1.84
CA LYS A 64 3.27 -11.11 2.69
C LYS A 64 4.59 -10.96 3.47
N THR A 65 5.17 -9.76 3.47
CA THR A 65 6.50 -9.45 4.00
C THR A 65 6.45 -8.13 4.77
N THR A 66 7.31 -7.94 5.76
CA THR A 66 7.39 -6.67 6.49
C THR A 66 8.18 -5.61 5.70
N PRO A 67 7.86 -4.31 5.87
CA PRO A 67 8.61 -3.24 5.20
C PRO A 67 10.12 -3.31 5.47
N SER A 68 10.51 -3.68 6.70
CA SER A 68 11.92 -3.80 7.09
C SER A 68 12.63 -4.93 6.33
N THR A 69 12.01 -6.11 6.19
CA THR A 69 12.56 -7.20 5.38
C THR A 69 12.61 -6.83 3.90
N PHE A 70 11.60 -6.11 3.40
CA PHE A 70 11.57 -5.64 2.01
C PHE A 70 12.73 -4.68 1.69
N ILE A 71 13.05 -3.75 2.60
CA ILE A 71 14.23 -2.87 2.47
C ILE A 71 15.53 -3.69 2.43
N LYS A 72 15.68 -4.70 3.29
CA LYS A 72 16.88 -5.55 3.31
C LYS A 72 17.07 -6.32 2.01
N MET A 73 15.98 -6.83 1.43
CA MET A 73 16.01 -7.54 0.14
C MET A 73 16.32 -6.62 -1.05
N ALA A 74 15.95 -5.34 -0.98
CA ALA A 74 16.13 -4.39 -2.07
C ALA A 74 17.53 -3.75 -2.13
N ASN A 75 18.31 -3.80 -1.05
CA ASN A 75 19.66 -3.23 -0.95
C ASN A 75 20.78 -4.28 -1.12
N HIS A 76 20.46 -5.43 -1.71
CA HIS A 76 21.39 -6.52 -1.99
C HIS A 76 21.25 -6.96 -3.45
#